data_AF-A0A0A9DK40-F1
#
_entry.id   AF-A0A0A9DK40-F1
#
_cell.length_a   1.000
_cell.length_b   1.000
_cell.length_c   1.000
_cell.angle_alpha   90.00
_cell.angle_beta   90.00
_cell.angle_gamma   90.00
#
_symmetry.space_group_name_H-M   'P 1'
#
loop_
_entity.id
_entity.type
_entity.pdbx_description
1 polymer ?
#
loop_
_entity_poly.entity_id
_entity_poly.type
_entity_poly.pdbx_seq_one_letter_code
_entity_poly.pdbx_strand_id
1 'polypeptide(L)'
;MIYMFLDPAGDLGENQLFWGQKELQILLLLLAMVAVPWMLFPKPFILKKLHKERFQGHTYRFLGTSEMDPDSEPDSAQARHDDFNFSEVFVHQMIHSIEFVLGAVSNTASYLRLWALSLAHSELSTVFYEKLLLLAWGLVPFSVYYVCFLLYETLYLTLYLHDAWNNGLLQFFTILFI
;
A
#
# COMPACT_ATOMS: atom_id res chain seq x y z
N MET A 1 -7.04 -7.63 -19.05
CA MET A 1 -5.83 -6.93 -18.56
C MET A 1 -4.56 -7.46 -19.19
N ILE A 2 -4.25 -8.77 -19.19
CA ILE A 2 -3.04 -9.29 -19.85
C ILE A 2 -3.06 -9.05 -21.37
N TYR A 3 -4.21 -9.29 -22.02
CA TYR A 3 -4.41 -9.03 -23.45
C TYR A 3 -4.24 -7.55 -23.84
N MET A 4 -4.33 -6.61 -22.89
CA MET A 4 -4.06 -5.19 -23.16
C MET A 4 -2.60 -4.94 -23.55
N PHE A 5 -1.69 -5.71 -22.98
CA PHE A 5 -0.25 -5.62 -23.28
C PHE A 5 0.17 -6.59 -24.38
N LEU A 6 -0.51 -7.74 -24.53
CA LEU A 6 -0.13 -8.80 -25.47
C LEU A 6 -0.69 -8.61 -26.90
N ASP A 7 -1.91 -8.10 -27.05
CA ASP A 7 -2.52 -7.82 -28.35
C ASP A 7 -3.41 -6.56 -28.28
N PRO A 8 -2.80 -5.35 -28.31
CA PRO A 8 -3.53 -4.10 -28.11
C PRO A 8 -4.44 -3.71 -29.28
N ALA A 9 -4.29 -4.34 -30.45
CA ALA A 9 -4.99 -4.00 -31.68
C ALA A 9 -5.96 -5.08 -32.18
N GLY A 10 -5.98 -6.25 -31.55
CA GLY A 10 -6.88 -7.36 -31.85
C GLY A 10 -8.36 -6.98 -31.78
N ASP A 11 -9.19 -7.73 -32.51
CA ASP A 11 -10.63 -7.53 -32.52
C ASP A 11 -11.23 -7.98 -31.18
N LEU A 12 -11.81 -7.04 -30.43
CA LEU A 12 -12.34 -7.30 -29.10
C LEU A 12 -13.71 -7.99 -29.12
N GLY A 13 -14.31 -8.19 -30.30
CA GLY A 13 -15.50 -9.01 -30.52
C GLY A 13 -16.54 -8.88 -29.41
N GLU A 14 -16.79 -9.99 -28.70
CA GLU A 14 -17.84 -10.11 -27.68
C GLU A 14 -17.38 -9.67 -26.27
N ASN A 15 -16.10 -9.28 -26.11
CA ASN A 15 -15.49 -8.85 -24.84
C ASN A 15 -15.35 -7.33 -24.74
N GLN A 16 -16.04 -6.57 -25.59
CA GLN A 16 -16.03 -5.11 -25.55
C GLN A 16 -16.80 -4.60 -24.33
N LEU A 17 -16.08 -4.07 -23.32
CA LEU A 17 -16.68 -3.56 -22.09
C LEU A 17 -17.27 -2.14 -22.27
N PHE A 18 -16.68 -1.34 -23.17
CA PHE A 18 -17.08 0.05 -23.43
C PHE A 18 -16.95 0.43 -24.92
N TRP A 19 -17.75 1.40 -25.37
CA TRP A 19 -17.62 1.99 -26.69
C TRP A 19 -16.30 2.78 -26.81
N GLY A 20 -15.54 2.59 -27.89
CA GLY A 20 -14.23 3.26 -28.09
C GLY A 20 -13.06 2.70 -27.27
N GLN A 21 -13.20 1.52 -26.64
CA GLN A 21 -12.18 0.90 -25.79
C GLN A 21 -10.80 0.76 -26.46
N LYS A 22 -10.75 0.43 -27.75
CA LYS A 22 -9.49 0.22 -28.50
C LYS A 22 -8.59 1.46 -28.51
N GLU A 23 -9.15 2.63 -28.82
CA GLU A 23 -8.38 3.89 -28.89
C GLU A 23 -7.84 4.29 -27.52
N LEU A 24 -8.66 4.18 -26.46
CA LEU A 24 -8.22 4.48 -25.09
C LEU A 24 -7.16 3.51 -24.59
N GLN A 25 -7.28 2.22 -24.95
CA GLN A 25 -6.34 1.19 -24.59
C GLN A 25 -4.94 1.45 -25.19
N ILE A 26 -4.89 1.84 -26.46
CA ILE A 26 -3.64 2.20 -27.14
C ILE A 26 -3.06 3.50 -26.57
N LEU A 27 -3.88 4.53 -26.35
CA LEU A 27 -3.46 5.79 -25.74
C LEU A 27 -2.82 5.57 -24.36
N LEU A 28 -3.48 4.79 -23.50
CA LEU A 28 -3.03 4.53 -22.13
C LEU A 28 -1.73 3.71 -22.10
N LEU A 29 -1.58 2.75 -23.04
CA LEU A 29 -0.35 1.98 -23.21
C LEU A 29 0.82 2.86 -23.66
N LEU A 30 0.59 3.77 -24.61
CA LEU A 30 1.62 4.71 -25.08
C LEU A 30 2.03 5.66 -23.95
N LEU A 31 1.05 6.18 -23.20
CA LEU A 31 1.31 7.02 -22.02
C LEU A 31 2.13 6.28 -20.96
N ALA A 32 1.83 5.00 -20.71
CA ALA A 32 2.59 4.16 -19.78
C ALA A 32 4.04 3.92 -20.24
N MET A 33 4.26 3.70 -21.55
CA MET A 33 5.61 3.60 -22.15
C MET A 33 6.41 4.91 -22.01
N VAL A 34 5.77 6.06 -22.18
CA VAL A 34 6.41 7.39 -22.08
C VAL A 34 6.64 7.81 -20.62
N ALA A 35 5.82 7.33 -19.68
CA ALA A 35 5.92 7.67 -18.26
C ALA A 35 7.24 7.21 -17.62
N VAL A 36 7.79 6.04 -18.01
CA VAL A 36 9.05 5.51 -17.44
C VAL A 36 10.26 6.40 -17.79
N PRO A 37 10.48 6.80 -19.06
CA PRO A 37 11.49 7.80 -19.41
C PRO A 37 11.22 9.17 -18.75
N TRP A 38 9.96 9.61 -18.69
CA TRP A 38 9.61 10.92 -18.13
C TRP A 38 10.00 11.07 -16.65
N MET A 39 9.95 9.98 -15.88
CA MET A 39 10.39 9.98 -14.47
C MET A 39 11.92 9.94 -14.31
N LEU A 40 12.65 9.51 -15.34
CA LEU A 40 14.10 9.35 -15.32
C LEU A 40 14.86 10.65 -15.63
N PHE A 41 14.37 11.47 -16.58
CA PHE A 41 15.05 12.67 -17.07
C PHE A 41 15.11 13.93 -16.16
N PRO A 42 14.19 14.20 -15.23
CA PRO A 42 14.14 15.49 -14.53
C PRO A 42 15.40 15.77 -13.71
N LYS A 43 15.85 14.78 -12.92
CA LYS A 43 17.00 14.92 -12.02
C LYS A 43 18.36 15.01 -12.73
N PRO A 44 18.69 14.14 -13.71
CA PRO A 44 19.97 14.26 -14.42
C PRO A 44 20.05 15.55 -15.25
N PHE A 45 18.95 16.01 -15.85
CA PHE A 45 18.99 17.23 -16.67
C PHE A 45 19.24 18.51 -15.86
N ILE A 46 18.70 18.58 -14.64
CA ILE A 46 18.93 19.70 -13.72
C ILE A 46 20.39 19.73 -13.25
N LEU A 47 21.01 18.56 -13.01
CA LEU A 47 22.39 18.49 -12.56
C LEU A 47 23.39 18.89 -13.67
N LYS A 48 23.15 18.51 -14.94
CA LYS A 48 24.00 18.95 -16.07
C LYS A 48 24.01 20.48 -16.22
N LYS A 49 22.85 21.12 -16.00
CA LYS A 49 22.70 22.57 -16.14
C LYS A 49 23.38 23.31 -14.98
N LEU A 50 23.27 22.77 -13.76
CA LEU A 50 23.92 23.33 -12.56
C LEU A 50 25.45 23.14 -12.57
N HIS A 51 25.93 22.01 -13.11
CA HIS A 51 27.36 21.73 -13.23
C HIS A 51 28.03 22.67 -14.25
N LYS A 52 27.34 23.01 -15.35
CA LYS A 52 27.81 23.99 -16.34
C LYS A 52 28.00 25.40 -15.76
N GLU A 53 27.17 25.81 -14.80
CA GLU A 53 27.31 27.11 -14.12
C GLU A 53 28.35 27.07 -12.99
N ARG A 54 28.47 25.96 -12.26
CA ARG A 54 29.39 25.86 -11.10
C ARG A 54 30.85 25.57 -11.49
N PHE A 55 31.09 24.84 -12.58
CA PHE A 55 32.45 24.61 -13.09
C PHE A 55 33.05 25.84 -13.77
N GLN A 56 32.23 26.67 -14.44
CA GLN A 56 32.71 27.95 -14.97
C GLN A 56 33.16 28.90 -13.85
N GLY A 57 32.49 28.90 -12.69
CA GLY A 57 32.89 29.73 -11.55
C GLY A 57 34.19 29.31 -10.85
N HIS A 58 34.54 28.01 -10.83
CA HIS A 58 35.78 27.53 -10.21
C HIS A 58 37.00 27.63 -11.13
N THR A 59 36.86 27.37 -12.43
CA THR A 59 37.95 27.58 -13.40
C THR A 59 38.34 29.06 -13.52
N TYR A 60 37.39 29.99 -13.46
CA TYR A 60 37.68 31.43 -13.50
C TYR A 60 38.33 31.97 -12.22
N ARG A 61 38.06 31.37 -11.05
CA ARG A 61 38.67 31.80 -9.78
C ARG A 61 40.11 31.32 -9.63
N PHE A 62 40.48 30.21 -10.27
CA PHE A 62 41.86 29.71 -10.32
C PHE A 62 42.74 30.50 -11.31
N LEU A 63 42.17 30.97 -12.43
CA LEU A 63 42.87 31.82 -13.41
C LEU A 63 43.06 33.29 -12.97
N GLY A 64 42.48 33.70 -11.84
CA GLY A 64 42.53 35.07 -11.34
C GLY A 64 43.63 35.37 -10.32
N THR A 65 44.41 34.38 -9.89
CA THR A 65 45.61 34.57 -9.07
C THR A 65 46.85 34.34 -9.93
N SER A 66 47.15 35.35 -10.75
CA SER A 66 48.43 35.47 -11.43
C SER A 66 49.53 35.71 -10.41
N GLU A 67 50.39 34.73 -10.18
CA GLU A 67 51.83 34.95 -10.02
C GLU A 67 52.53 33.77 -10.69
N MET A 68 53.22 34.09 -11.78
CA MET A 68 53.87 33.18 -12.71
C MET A 68 55.24 32.80 -12.14
N ASP A 69 55.46 31.51 -11.86
CA ASP A 69 56.79 30.93 -11.62
C ASP A 69 57.09 29.93 -12.77
N PRO A 70 58.16 30.10 -13.57
CA PRO A 70 58.33 29.36 -14.82
C PRO A 70 59.03 27.99 -14.70
N ASP A 71 59.35 27.49 -13.50
CA ASP A 71 60.17 26.27 -13.32
C ASP A 71 59.45 25.14 -12.56
N SER A 72 58.21 24.81 -12.93
CA SER A 72 57.54 23.60 -12.43
C SER A 72 57.09 22.68 -13.57
N GLU A 73 57.56 21.43 -13.50
CA GLU A 73 57.29 20.34 -14.42
C GLU A 73 55.78 20.17 -14.71
N PRO A 74 55.37 19.77 -15.92
CA PRO A 74 53.98 19.51 -16.24
C PRO A 74 53.59 18.11 -15.73
N ASP A 75 53.70 17.86 -14.42
CA ASP A 75 53.19 16.64 -13.84
C ASP A 75 51.73 16.85 -13.41
N SER A 76 50.85 16.10 -14.06
CA SER A 76 49.47 15.91 -13.66
C SER A 76 48.65 17.20 -13.50
N ALA A 77 48.37 17.87 -14.63
CA ALA A 77 47.10 18.56 -14.77
C ALA A 77 46.01 17.50 -14.52
N GLN A 78 45.52 17.48 -13.28
CA GLN A 78 44.45 16.65 -12.74
C GLN A 78 43.15 16.91 -13.52
N ALA A 79 43.11 16.50 -14.79
CA ALA A 79 41.93 16.43 -15.64
C ALA A 79 41.07 15.24 -15.21
N ARG A 80 40.77 15.17 -13.92
CA ARG A 80 40.15 14.02 -13.24
C ARG A 80 39.04 14.45 -12.28
N HIS A 81 38.29 15.49 -12.61
CA HIS A 81 37.24 15.96 -11.71
C HIS A 81 35.94 16.47 -12.36
N ASP A 82 35.75 16.27 -13.67
CA ASP A 82 34.49 16.62 -14.35
C ASP A 82 33.66 15.42 -14.84
N ASP A 83 34.20 14.19 -14.75
CA ASP A 83 33.45 12.94 -14.92
C ASP A 83 32.69 12.50 -13.65
N PHE A 84 32.80 13.29 -12.57
CA PHE A 84 32.25 12.93 -11.27
C PHE A 84 30.76 13.28 -11.17
N ASN A 85 29.97 12.22 -10.96
CA ASN A 85 28.58 12.17 -10.50
C ASN A 85 27.43 12.20 -11.52
N PHE A 86 27.64 12.36 -12.83
CA PHE A 86 26.50 12.21 -13.75
C PHE A 86 26.06 10.74 -13.87
N SER A 87 27.03 9.82 -14.00
CA SER A 87 26.80 8.38 -14.09
C SER A 87 26.22 7.82 -12.78
N GLU A 88 26.74 8.23 -11.62
CA GLU A 88 26.25 7.79 -10.31
C GLU A 88 24.80 8.24 -10.06
N VAL A 89 24.48 9.50 -10.38
CA VAL A 89 23.11 10.02 -10.25
C VAL A 89 22.17 9.35 -11.25
N PHE A 90 22.64 9.04 -12.45
CA PHE A 90 21.87 8.30 -13.45
C PHE A 90 21.56 6.87 -12.98
N VAL A 91 22.54 6.15 -12.44
CA VAL A 91 22.35 4.79 -11.90
C VAL A 91 21.40 4.81 -10.70
N HIS A 92 21.57 5.73 -9.76
CA HIS A 92 20.66 5.86 -8.61
C HIS A 92 19.22 6.18 -9.03
N GLN A 93 19.04 7.08 -10.00
CA GLN A 93 17.72 7.44 -10.53
C GLN A 93 17.08 6.28 -11.33
N MET A 94 17.89 5.48 -12.04
CA MET A 94 17.41 4.27 -12.72
C MET A 94 16.90 3.23 -11.73
N ILE A 95 17.65 2.98 -10.65
CA ILE A 95 17.25 2.05 -9.60
C ILE A 95 15.93 2.50 -8.95
N HIS A 96 15.82 3.78 -8.60
CA HIS A 96 14.58 4.33 -8.04
C HIS A 96 13.40 4.19 -9.02
N SER A 97 13.62 4.34 -10.33
CA SER A 97 12.57 4.10 -11.34
C SER A 97 12.10 2.65 -11.35
N ILE A 98 13.03 1.69 -11.29
CA ILE A 98 12.72 0.26 -11.23
C ILE A 98 12.00 -0.08 -9.92
N GLU A 99 12.49 0.43 -8.78
CA GLU A 99 11.90 0.23 -7.46
C GLU A 99 10.46 0.76 -7.42
N PHE A 100 10.22 1.93 -8.00
CA PHE A 100 8.88 2.50 -8.08
C PHE A 100 7.93 1.64 -8.94
N VAL A 101 8.35 1.24 -10.14
CA VAL A 101 7.50 0.44 -11.04
C VAL A 101 7.19 -0.94 -10.43
N LEU A 102 8.21 -1.64 -9.92
CA LEU A 102 8.02 -2.94 -9.28
C LEU A 102 7.24 -2.81 -7.96
N GLY A 103 7.47 -1.73 -7.20
CA GLY A 103 6.74 -1.42 -5.98
C GLY A 103 5.26 -1.14 -6.22
N ALA A 104 4.92 -0.39 -7.28
CA ALA A 104 3.53 -0.10 -7.65
C ALA A 104 2.76 -1.38 -8.03
N VAL A 105 3.37 -2.25 -8.85
CA VAL A 105 2.77 -3.54 -9.22
C VAL A 105 2.67 -4.47 -8.00
N SER A 106 3.72 -4.53 -7.18
CA SER A 106 3.76 -5.37 -5.97
C SER A 106 2.72 -4.93 -4.94
N ASN A 107 2.60 -3.63 -4.68
CA ASN A 107 1.60 -3.11 -3.75
C ASN A 107 0.18 -3.43 -4.24
N THR A 108 -0.08 -3.25 -5.54
CA THR A 108 -1.37 -3.62 -6.16
C THR A 108 -1.66 -5.12 -6.02
N ALA A 109 -0.66 -5.99 -6.24
CA ALA A 109 -0.82 -7.44 -6.08
C ALA A 109 -0.98 -7.88 -4.62
N SER A 110 -0.36 -7.16 -3.67
CA SER A 110 -0.41 -7.45 -2.24
C SER A 110 -1.84 -7.42 -1.69
N TYR A 111 -2.74 -6.61 -2.26
CA TYR A 111 -4.16 -6.60 -1.86
C TYR A 111 -4.86 -7.95 -2.05
N LEU A 112 -4.36 -8.83 -2.93
CA LEU A 112 -4.87 -10.20 -3.08
C LEU A 112 -4.72 -11.01 -1.77
N ARG A 113 -3.74 -10.67 -0.93
CA ARG A 113 -3.58 -11.28 0.41
C ARG A 113 -4.77 -10.99 1.32
N LEU A 114 -5.29 -9.76 1.30
CA LEU A 114 -6.45 -9.39 2.11
C LEU A 114 -7.70 -10.14 1.62
N TRP A 115 -7.85 -10.28 0.31
CA TRP A 115 -8.92 -11.07 -0.29
C TRP A 115 -8.83 -12.56 0.11
N ALA A 116 -7.63 -13.16 0.06
CA ALA A 116 -7.42 -14.55 0.46
C ALA A 116 -7.68 -14.76 1.96
N LEU A 117 -7.26 -13.82 2.81
CA LEU A 117 -7.57 -13.85 4.24
C LEU A 117 -9.08 -13.76 4.49
N SER A 118 -9.78 -12.90 3.75
CA SER A 118 -11.24 -12.77 3.84
C SER A 118 -11.96 -14.04 3.38
N LEU A 119 -11.50 -14.69 2.31
CA LEU A 119 -12.05 -15.98 1.87
C LEU A 119 -11.82 -17.07 2.92
N ALA A 120 -10.59 -17.21 3.44
CA ALA A 120 -10.28 -18.20 4.45
C ALA A 120 -11.13 -18.02 5.73
N HIS A 121 -11.37 -16.77 6.14
CA HIS A 121 -12.23 -16.46 7.28
C HIS A 121 -13.70 -16.87 7.06
N SER A 122 -14.23 -16.63 5.86
CA SER A 122 -15.59 -17.03 5.48
C SER A 122 -15.74 -18.55 5.44
N GLU A 123 -14.78 -19.25 4.85
CA GLU A 123 -14.78 -20.70 4.74
C GLU A 123 -14.64 -21.37 6.11
N LEU A 124 -13.71 -20.91 6.95
CA LEU A 124 -13.53 -21.43 8.30
C LEU A 124 -14.77 -21.22 9.17
N SER A 125 -15.44 -20.06 9.06
CA SER A 125 -16.69 -19.80 9.80
C SER A 125 -17.81 -20.74 9.37
N THR A 126 -17.91 -21.03 8.07
CA THR A 126 -18.91 -21.96 7.51
C THR A 126 -18.64 -23.39 8.01
N VAL A 127 -17.41 -23.88 7.89
CA VAL A 127 -17.04 -25.22 8.35
C VAL A 127 -17.19 -25.36 9.87
N PHE A 128 -16.83 -24.33 10.65
CA PHE A 128 -17.03 -24.32 12.09
C PHE A 128 -18.52 -24.41 12.46
N TYR A 129 -19.37 -23.62 11.79
CA TYR A 129 -20.81 -23.66 12.00
C TYR A 129 -21.39 -25.04 11.66
N GLU A 130 -21.04 -25.58 10.48
CA GLU A 130 -21.59 -26.85 10.02
C GLU A 130 -21.09 -28.06 10.80
N LYS A 131 -19.78 -28.12 11.11
CA LYS A 131 -19.16 -29.30 11.72
C LYS A 131 -19.20 -29.27 13.24
N LEU A 132 -19.24 -28.09 13.86
CA LEU A 132 -19.24 -27.96 15.32
C LEU A 132 -20.62 -27.58 15.87
N LEU A 133 -21.23 -26.48 15.41
CA LEU A 133 -22.50 -25.99 15.96
C LEU A 133 -23.70 -26.87 15.58
N LEU A 134 -23.84 -27.24 14.30
CA LEU A 134 -24.95 -28.13 13.89
C LEU A 134 -24.81 -29.54 14.48
N LEU A 135 -23.57 -30.06 14.56
CA LEU A 135 -23.31 -31.34 15.21
C LEU A 135 -23.65 -31.28 16.71
N ALA A 136 -23.18 -30.24 17.42
CA ALA A 136 -23.52 -30.04 18.83
C ALA A 136 -25.04 -29.93 19.03
N TRP A 137 -25.74 -29.23 18.13
CA TRP A 137 -27.19 -29.10 18.18
C TRP A 137 -27.94 -30.43 18.00
N GLY A 138 -27.44 -31.31 17.12
CA GLY A 138 -28.04 -32.63 16.89
C GLY A 138 -27.78 -33.65 18.00
N LEU A 139 -26.74 -33.47 18.82
CA LEU A 139 -26.34 -34.41 19.87
C LEU A 139 -27.13 -34.26 21.17
N VAL A 140 -27.61 -33.05 21.48
CA VAL A 140 -28.44 -32.82 22.67
C VAL A 140 -29.92 -32.91 22.31
N PRO A 141 -30.72 -33.69 23.06
CA PRO A 141 -32.14 -33.79 22.82
C PRO A 141 -32.83 -32.45 23.09
N PHE A 142 -33.85 -32.13 22.28
CA PHE A 142 -34.63 -30.89 22.40
C PHE A 142 -35.17 -30.61 23.82
N SER A 143 -35.38 -31.67 24.63
CA SER A 143 -35.79 -31.56 26.03
C SER A 143 -34.78 -30.81 26.90
N VAL A 144 -33.47 -30.98 26.66
CA VAL A 144 -32.41 -30.31 27.44
C VAL A 144 -32.39 -28.81 27.14
N TYR A 145 -32.58 -28.41 25.87
CA TYR A 145 -32.68 -26.99 25.52
C TYR A 145 -33.86 -26.29 26.18
N TYR A 146 -35.04 -26.94 26.20
CA TYR A 146 -36.23 -26.38 26.85
C TYR A 146 -36.06 -26.23 28.36
N VAL A 147 -35.45 -27.21 29.03
CA VAL A 147 -35.14 -27.13 30.46
C VAL A 147 -34.13 -26.02 30.76
N CYS A 148 -33.05 -25.91 29.98
CA CYS A 148 -32.08 -24.83 30.13
C CYS A 148 -32.69 -23.44 29.92
N PHE A 149 -33.60 -23.29 28.96
CA PHE A 149 -34.32 -22.04 28.71
C PHE A 149 -35.22 -21.66 29.88
N LEU A 150 -36.01 -22.60 30.41
CA LEU A 150 -36.85 -22.34 31.59
C LEU A 150 -36.02 -22.01 32.85
N LEU A 151 -34.88 -22.66 33.02
CA LEU A 151 -33.95 -22.36 34.12
C LEU A 151 -33.33 -20.96 33.98
N TYR A 152 -33.01 -20.53 32.76
CA TYR A 152 -32.51 -19.20 32.49
C TYR A 152 -33.57 -18.12 32.81
N GLU A 153 -34.79 -18.28 32.32
CA GLU A 153 -35.90 -17.34 32.56
C GLU A 153 -36.24 -17.24 34.06
N THR A 154 -36.27 -18.38 34.77
CA THR A 154 -36.55 -18.40 36.22
C THR A 154 -35.41 -17.77 37.05
N LEU A 155 -34.16 -17.99 36.67
CA LEU A 155 -33.00 -17.35 37.31
C LEU A 155 -32.98 -15.83 37.06
N TYR A 156 -33.26 -15.40 35.83
CA TYR A 156 -33.30 -13.97 35.45
C TYR A 156 -34.38 -13.22 36.23
N LEU A 157 -35.60 -13.77 36.30
CA LEU A 157 -36.69 -13.19 37.09
C LEU A 157 -36.37 -13.16 38.59
N THR A 158 -35.70 -14.18 39.13
CA THR A 158 -35.29 -14.22 40.55
C THR A 158 -34.26 -13.14 40.86
N LEU A 159 -33.27 -12.94 39.99
CA LEU A 159 -32.28 -11.86 40.14
C LEU A 159 -32.93 -10.48 40.00
N TYR A 160 -33.81 -10.29 39.02
CA TYR A 160 -34.51 -9.02 38.83
C TYR A 160 -35.42 -8.67 40.01
N LEU A 161 -36.16 -9.63 40.56
CA LEU A 161 -36.95 -9.40 41.78
C LEU A 161 -36.05 -9.12 42.99
N HIS A 162 -34.89 -9.76 43.10
CA HIS A 162 -33.94 -9.51 44.18
C HIS A 162 -33.37 -8.08 44.13
N ASP A 163 -32.94 -7.62 42.94
CA ASP A 163 -32.46 -6.25 42.74
C ASP A 163 -33.59 -5.22 42.94
N ALA A 164 -34.80 -5.49 42.44
CA ALA A 164 -35.95 -4.61 42.65
C ALA A 164 -36.36 -4.54 44.13
N TRP A 165 -36.31 -5.66 44.85
CA TRP A 165 -36.57 -5.73 46.29
C TRP A 165 -35.52 -4.94 47.09
N ASN A 166 -34.24 -5.11 46.79
CA ASN A 166 -33.15 -4.43 47.50
C ASN A 166 -33.18 -2.91 47.25
N ASN A 167 -33.36 -2.49 45.99
CA ASN A 167 -33.47 -1.07 45.64
C ASN A 167 -34.77 -0.42 46.16
N GLY A 168 -35.89 -1.16 46.15
CA GLY A 168 -37.17 -0.70 46.71
C GLY A 168 -37.15 -0.57 48.23
N LEU A 169 -36.51 -1.51 48.95
CA LEU A 169 -36.27 -1.43 50.39
C LEU A 169 -35.38 -0.25 50.75
N LEU A 170 -34.31 0.01 49.99
CA LEU A 170 -33.42 1.15 50.23
C LEU A 170 -34.15 2.49 50.03
N GLN A 171 -35.07 2.59 49.07
CA GLN A 171 -35.92 3.78 48.92
C GLN A 171 -36.93 3.92 50.07
N PHE A 172 -37.56 2.83 50.51
CA PHE A 172 -38.47 2.84 51.66
C PHE A 172 -37.76 3.25 52.96
N PHE A 173 -36.55 2.74 53.20
CA PHE A 173 -35.73 3.11 54.35
C PHE A 173 -35.22 4.56 54.28
N THR A 174 -34.91 5.07 53.08
CA THR A 174 -34.50 6.47 52.88
C THR A 174 -35.64 7.46 53.12
N ILE A 175 -36.87 7.12 52.71
CA ILE A 175 -38.07 7.96 52.90
C ILE A 175 -38.59 7.92 54.34
N LEU A 176 -38.39 6.82 55.07
CA LEU A 176 -38.85 6.67 56.47
C LEU A 176 -37.91 7.30 57.51
N PHE A 177 -36.64 7.58 57.15
CA PHE A 177 -35.62 8.12 58.07
C PHE A 177 -35.26 9.59 57.80
N ILE A 178 -36.04 10.29 56.97
CA ILE A 178 -36.10 11.75 56.79
C ILE A 178 -37.43 12.26 57.34
#